data_AF-A0A529HFH6-F1
#
_entry.id   AF-A0A529HFH6-F1
#
_cell.length_a   1.000
_cell.length_b   1.000
_cell.length_c   1.000
_cell.angle_alpha   90.00
_cell.angle_beta   90.00
_cell.angle_gamma   90.00
#
_symmetry.space_group_name_H-M   'P 1'
#
loop_
_entity.id
_entity.type
_entity.pdbx_description
1 polymer ?
#
loop_
_entity_poly.entity_id
_entity_poly.type
_entity_poly.pdbx_seq_one_letter_code
_entity_poly.pdbx_strand_id
1 'polypeptide(L)' 'MELIDTFFNWSILVRSFPILIRGLGNTILLGCAAIVFGTIAGLAICLMRLYA' A
#
# COMPACT_ATOMS: atom_id res chain seq x y z
N MET A 1 25.54 18.71 -8.44
CA MET A 1 24.86 20.02 -8.41
C MET A 1 23.72 20.06 -9.43
N GLU A 2 22.89 19.01 -9.50
CA GLU A 2 21.63 19.01 -10.28
C GLU A 2 20.58 18.15 -9.59
N LEU A 3 20.98 17.05 -8.92
CA LEU A 3 20.06 16.29 -8.06
C LEU A 3 19.49 17.13 -6.92
N ILE A 4 20.33 17.88 -6.18
CA ILE A 4 19.83 18.74 -5.10
C ILE A 4 18.88 19.81 -5.66
N ASP A 5 19.19 20.46 -6.79
CA ASP A 5 18.26 21.43 -7.41
C ASP A 5 16.99 20.80 -7.96
N THR A 6 17.00 19.52 -8.35
CA THR A 6 15.82 18.79 -8.85
C THR A 6 14.95 18.27 -7.70
N PHE A 7 15.56 17.76 -6.62
CA PHE A 7 14.84 17.23 -5.45
C PHE A 7 14.44 18.33 -4.45
N PHE A 8 15.23 19.42 -4.32
CA PHE A 8 14.88 20.64 -3.57
C PHE A 8 14.17 21.69 -4.42
N ASN A 9 13.84 21.40 -5.69
CA ASN A 9 12.91 22.25 -6.41
C ASN A 9 11.53 22.11 -5.78
N TRP A 10 11.07 23.18 -5.12
CA TRP A 10 9.71 23.25 -4.59
C TRP A 10 8.66 22.88 -5.64
N SER A 11 8.90 23.22 -6.92
CA SER A 11 8.01 22.86 -8.03
C SER A 11 7.92 21.35 -8.28
N ILE A 12 9.00 20.60 -8.08
CA ILE A 12 9.05 19.16 -8.34
C ILE A 12 8.47 18.39 -7.15
N LEU A 13 8.72 18.85 -5.93
CA LEU A 13 8.13 18.30 -4.71
C LEU A 13 6.59 18.35 -4.79
N VAL A 14 6.01 19.52 -5.10
CA VAL A 14 4.56 19.70 -5.21
C VAL A 14 3.96 18.86 -6.34
N ARG A 15 4.68 18.68 -7.44
CA ARG A 15 4.23 17.87 -8.58
C ARG A 15 4.30 16.36 -8.31
N SER A 16 5.26 15.91 -7.51
CA SER A 16 5.50 14.49 -7.22
C SER A 16 4.64 13.97 -6.05
N PHE A 17 4.31 14.85 -5.11
CA PHE A 17 3.43 14.56 -3.97
C PHE A 17 2.10 13.87 -4.35
N PRO A 18 1.30 14.37 -5.31
CA PRO A 18 0.02 13.75 -5.66
C PRO A 18 0.18 12.36 -6.28
N ILE A 19 1.28 12.12 -7.01
CA ILE A 19 1.60 10.80 -7.55
C ILE A 19 1.94 9.83 -6.40
N LEU A 20 2.70 10.29 -5.41
CA LEU A 20 3.07 9.49 -4.24
C LEU A 20 1.85 9.11 -3.40
N ILE A 21 0.92 10.05 -3.19
CA ILE A 21 -0.35 9.82 -2.46
C ILE A 21 -1.22 8.79 -3.18
N ARG A 22 -1.28 8.82 -4.52
CA ARG A 22 -2.00 7.80 -5.30
C ARG A 22 -1.39 6.41 -5.11
N GLY A 23 -0.06 6.31 -5.16
CA GLY A 23 0.66 5.07 -4.89
C GLY A 23 0.40 4.55 -3.48
N LEU A 24 0.48 5.42 -2.48
CA LEU A 24 0.21 5.10 -1.07
C LEU A 24 -1.22 4.60 -0.88
N GLY A 25 -2.22 5.26 -1.49
CA GLY A 25 -3.61 4.84 -1.43
C GLY A 25 -3.80 3.43 -1.99
N ASN A 26 -3.14 3.09 -3.09
CA ASN A 26 -3.21 1.76 -3.68
C ASN A 26 -2.58 0.69 -2.76
N THR A 27 -1.44 1.01 -2.12
CA THR A 27 -0.81 0.12 -1.13
C THR A 27 -1.70 -0.11 0.08
N ILE A 28 -2.36 0.93 0.59
CA ILE A 28 -3.31 0.79 1.71
C ILE A 28 -4.48 -0.10 1.30
N LEU A 29 -5.05 0.12 0.11
CA LEU A 29 -6.17 -0.68 -0.39
C LEU A 29 -5.79 -2.15 -0.57
N LEU A 30 -4.62 -2.42 -1.15
CA LEU A 30 -4.07 -3.76 -1.27
C LEU A 30 -3.81 -4.40 0.11
N GLY A 31 -3.27 -3.64 1.06
CA GLY A 31 -3.07 -4.09 2.44
C GLY A 31 -4.38 -4.46 3.12
N CYS A 32 -5.40 -3.61 3.03
CA CYS A 32 -6.74 -3.91 3.55
C CYS A 32 -7.34 -5.16 2.90
N ALA A 33 -7.24 -5.29 1.58
CA ALA A 33 -7.71 -6.48 0.87
C ALA A 33 -6.97 -7.74 1.35
N ALA A 34 -5.65 -7.69 1.47
CA ALA A 34 -4.83 -8.81 1.93
C ALA A 34 -5.20 -9.22 3.37
N ILE A 35 -5.45 -8.28 4.26
CA ILE A 35 -5.91 -8.56 5.62
C ILE A 35 -7.27 -9.27 5.58
N VAL A 36 -8.26 -8.71 4.89
CA VAL A 36 -9.62 -9.28 4.85
C VAL A 36 -9.60 -10.68 4.26
N PHE A 37 -9.01 -10.86 3.07
CA PHE A 37 -8.95 -12.17 2.42
C PHE A 37 -8.08 -13.15 3.21
N GLY A 38 -6.95 -12.70 3.75
CA GLY A 38 -6.06 -13.53 4.56
C GLY A 38 -6.72 -14.01 5.85
N THR A 39 -7.46 -13.14 6.54
CA THR A 39 -8.21 -13.50 7.75
C THR A 39 -9.34 -14.47 7.43
N ILE A 40 -10.13 -14.23 6.37
CA ILE A 40 -11.22 -15.13 5.98
C ILE A 40 -10.67 -16.51 5.60
N ALA A 41 -9.65 -16.55 4.72
CA ALA A 41 -9.04 -17.80 4.29
C ALA A 41 -8.38 -18.54 5.45
N GLY A 42 -7.64 -17.83 6.30
CA GLY A 42 -7.00 -18.41 7.50
C GLY A 42 -8.02 -18.98 8.48
N LEU A 43 -9.10 -18.25 8.74
CA LEU A 43 -10.19 -18.72 9.60
C LEU A 43 -10.88 -19.96 9.00
N ALA A 44 -11.14 -19.96 7.69
CA ALA A 44 -11.72 -21.11 7.01
C ALA A 44 -10.83 -22.35 7.14
N ILE A 45 -9.51 -22.20 7.01
CA ILE A 45 -8.56 -23.30 7.20
C ILE A 45 -8.59 -23.81 8.65
N CYS A 46 -8.59 -22.92 9.64
CA CYS A 46 -8.69 -23.30 11.04
C CYS A 46 -9.98 -24.07 11.34
N LEU A 47 -11.11 -23.64 10.78
CA LEU A 47 -12.39 -24.33 10.93
C LEU A 47 -12.37 -25.69 10.25
N MET A 48 -11.86 -25.78 9.00
CA MET A 48 -11.73 -27.07 8.31
C MET A 48 -10.90 -28.06 9.13
N ARG A 49 -9.76 -27.61 9.69
CA ARG A 49 -8.89 -28.44 10.56
C ARG A 49 -9.53 -28.84 11.89
N LEU A 50 -10.51 -28.08 12.38
CA LEU A 50 -11.21 -28.39 13.61
C LEU A 50 -12.27 -29.48 13.40
N TYR A 51 -12.90 -29.51 12.22
CA TYR A 51 -14.02 -30.40 11.92
C TYR A 51 -13.64 -31.64 11.07
N ALA A 52 -12.49 -31.65 10.40
CA ALA A 52 -11.97 -32.78 9.61
C ALA A 52 -10.67 -33.32 10.21
#